data_AF-A0A0F9VYU0-F1
#
_entry.id   AF-A0A0F9VYU0-F1
#
_cell.length_a   1.000
_cell.length_b   1.000
_cell.length_c   1.000
_cell.angle_alpha   90.00
_cell.angle_beta   90.00
_cell.angle_gamma   90.00
#
_symmetry.space_group_name_H-M   'P 1'
#
loop_
_entity.id
_entity.type
_entity.pdbx_description
1 polymer ?
#
loop_
_entity_poly.entity_id
_entity_poly.type
_entity_poly.pdbx_seq_one_letter_code
_entity_poly.pdbx_strand_id
1 'polypeptide(L)' 'MCDVEQKVMDALVVAWNNFVKLRSTHPDDTDDFRRGIHECQRIMGVRQLRRIDPDRWPMYKRGNI' A
#
# COMPACT_ATOMS: atom_id res chain seq x y z
N MET A 1 -5.22 9.66 8.38
CA MET A 1 -4.12 8.67 8.48
C MET A 1 -3.23 9.08 9.66
N CYS A 2 -2.70 8.16 10.48
CA CYS A 2 -1.76 8.60 11.55
C CYS A 2 -0.38 8.90 10.96
N ASP A 3 0.47 9.62 11.70
CA ASP A 3 1.80 10.05 11.24
C ASP A 3 2.66 8.90 10.71
N VAL A 4 2.59 7.72 11.37
CA VAL A 4 3.33 6.53 10.95
C VAL A 4 2.76 5.96 9.65
N GLU A 5 1.44 5.89 9.51
CA GLU A 5 0.80 5.39 8.28
C GLU A 5 1.07 6.33 7.10
N GLN A 6 1.11 7.65 7.33
CA GLN A 6 1.46 8.64 6.30
C GLN A 6 2.89 8.45 5.83
N LYS A 7 3.86 8.26 6.75
CA LYS A 7 5.26 7.97 6.41
C LYS A 7 5.39 6.72 5.53
N VAL A 8 4.58 5.69 5.77
CA VAL A 8 4.56 4.49 4.92
C VAL A 8 4.06 4.83 3.52
N MET A 9 2.96 5.58 3.39
CA MET A 9 2.44 6.02 2.09
C MET A 9 3.44 6.86 1.31
N ASP A 10 4.11 7.80 1.98
CA ASP A 10 5.13 8.65 1.37
C ASP A 10 6.32 7.82 0.88
N ALA A 11 6.75 6.80 1.64
CA ALA A 11 7.81 5.89 1.23
C ALA A 11 7.43 5.10 -0.04
N LEU A 12 6.17 4.68 -0.20
CA LEU A 12 5.69 4.02 -1.43
C LEU A 12 5.74 4.96 -2.63
N VAL A 13 5.39 6.23 -2.46
CA VAL A 13 5.49 7.26 -3.51
C VAL A 13 6.95 7.48 -3.91
N VAL A 14 7.85 7.61 -2.93
CA VAL A 14 9.30 7.74 -3.19
C VAL A 14 9.83 6.51 -3.92
N ALA A 15 9.43 5.31 -3.52
CA ALA A 15 9.82 4.06 -4.17
C ALA A 15 9.40 4.03 -5.64
N TRP A 16 8.13 4.34 -5.94
CA TRP A 16 7.63 4.46 -7.31
C TRP A 16 8.41 5.48 -8.13
N ASN A 17 8.59 6.69 -7.59
CA ASN A 17 9.28 7.78 -8.28
C ASN A 17 10.74 7.48 -8.59
N ASN A 18 11.42 6.70 -7.74
CA ASN A 18 12.79 6.28 -7.99
C ASN A 18 12.83 5.11 -8.97
N PHE A 19 11.92 4.14 -8.84
CA PHE A 19 11.85 2.97 -9.71
C PHE A 19 11.67 3.36 -11.18
N VAL A 20 10.75 4.28 -11.49
CA VAL A 20 10.48 4.70 -12.89
C VAL A 20 11.66 5.43 -13.56
N LYS A 21 12.67 5.83 -12.79
CA LYS A 21 13.92 6.43 -13.30
C LYS A 21 15.02 5.40 -13.55
N LEU A 22 14.85 4.17 -13.06
CA LEU A 22 15.80 3.10 -13.29
C LEU A 22 15.75 2.68 -14.76
N ARG A 23 16.89 2.21 -15.27
CA ARG A 23 16.93 1.58 -16.60
C ARG A 23 16.09 0.31 -16.55
N SER A 24 15.15 0.17 -17.49
CA SER A 24 14.35 -1.04 -17.64
C SER A 24 15.25 -2.25 -17.93
N THR A 25 15.04 -3.33 -17.16
CA THR A 25 15.73 -4.61 -17.28
C THR A 25 14.85 -5.72 -17.86
N HIS A 26 13.54 -5.63 -17.67
CA HIS A 26 12.54 -6.54 -18.22
C HIS A 26 11.29 -5.75 -18.65
N PRO A 27 10.59 -6.16 -19.73
CA PRO A 27 9.38 -5.48 -20.20
C PRO A 27 8.27 -5.40 -19.13
N ASP A 28 8.15 -6.40 -18.27
CA ASP A 28 7.06 -6.48 -17.28
C ASP A 28 7.40 -5.81 -15.93
N ASP A 29 8.67 -5.46 -15.68
CA ASP A 29 9.12 -4.94 -14.37
C ASP A 29 8.28 -3.72 -13.93
N THR A 30 7.93 -2.86 -14.88
CA THR A 30 7.16 -1.64 -14.58
C THR A 30 5.74 -1.96 -14.14
N ASP A 31 5.09 -2.91 -14.80
CA ASP A 31 3.74 -3.30 -14.45
C ASP A 31 3.69 -4.10 -13.15
N ASP A 32 4.66 -4.99 -12.93
CA ASP A 32 4.79 -5.73 -11.68
C ASP A 32 5.04 -4.81 -10.49
N PHE A 33 5.97 -3.86 -10.62
CA PHE A 33 6.27 -2.91 -9.56
C PHE A 33 5.08 -2.00 -9.27
N ARG A 34 4.40 -1.50 -10.32
CA ARG A 34 3.18 -0.69 -10.18
C ARG A 34 2.07 -1.45 -9.44
N ARG A 35 1.85 -2.72 -9.79
CA ARG A 35 0.87 -3.59 -9.12
C ARG A 35 1.22 -3.76 -7.63
N GLY A 36 2.49 -3.97 -7.30
CA GLY A 36 2.97 -4.06 -5.92
C GLY A 36 2.71 -2.77 -5.12
N ILE A 37 3.02 -1.60 -5.69
CA ILE A 37 2.74 -0.30 -5.07
C ILE A 37 1.25 -0.11 -4.80
N HIS A 38 0.40 -0.40 -5.79
CA HIS A 38 -1.05 -0.30 -5.62
C HIS A 38 -1.58 -1.23 -4.53
N GLU A 39 -1.04 -2.46 -4.42
CA GLU A 39 -1.45 -3.39 -3.38
C GLU A 39 -1.08 -2.87 -1.98
N CYS A 40 0.13 -2.34 -1.80
CA CYS A 40 0.52 -1.71 -0.54
C CYS A 40 -0.38 -0.51 -0.20
N GLN A 41 -0.64 0.38 -1.16
CA GLN A 41 -1.52 1.54 -0.97
C GLN A 41 -2.96 1.12 -0.62
N ARG A 42 -3.49 0.08 -1.28
CA ARG A 42 -4.80 -0.48 -1.01
C ARG A 42 -4.90 -1.00 0.43
N ILE A 43 -3.90 -1.76 0.89
CA ILE A 43 -3.84 -2.26 2.27
C ILE A 43 -3.85 -1.10 3.28
N MET A 44 -3.06 -0.05 3.03
CA MET A 44 -3.01 1.15 3.87
C MET A 44 -4.35 1.89 3.88
N GLY A 45 -5.00 2.04 2.73
CA GLY A 45 -6.33 2.62 2.62
C GLY A 45 -7.37 1.84 3.42
N VAL A 46 -7.43 0.52 3.27
CA VAL A 46 -8.34 -0.35 4.03
C VAL A 46 -8.06 -0.27 5.53
N ARG A 47 -6.79 -0.18 5.95
CA ARG A 47 -6.42 0.00 7.36
C ARG A 47 -6.99 1.30 7.92
N GLN A 48 -6.93 2.40 7.17
CA GLN A 48 -7.54 3.66 7.58
C GLN A 48 -9.07 3.53 7.64
N LEU A 49 -9.70 2.89 6.65
CA LEU A 49 -11.15 2.66 6.60
C LEU A 49 -11.67 1.91 7.83
N ARG A 50 -10.99 0.82 8.23
CA ARG A 50 -11.30 0.05 9.45
C ARG A 50 -11.27 0.86 10.74
N ARG A 51 -10.51 1.96 10.77
CA ARG A 51 -10.44 2.86 11.93
C ARG A 51 -11.53 3.93 11.94
N ILE A 52 -11.91 4.44 10.77
CA ILE A 52 -12.88 5.55 10.65
C ILE A 52 -14.33 5.07 10.56
N ASP A 53 -14.54 3.87 10.01
CA ASP A 53 -15.86 3.28 9.78
C ASP A 53 -15.78 1.75 10.02
N PRO A 54 -15.59 1.32 11.28
CA PRO A 54 -15.44 -0.09 11.64
C PRO A 54 -16.70 -0.93 11.38
N ASP A 55 -17.88 -0.31 11.34
CA ASP A 55 -19.14 -1.01 11.09
C ASP A 55 -19.26 -1.44 9.63
N ARG A 56 -18.85 -0.57 8.70
CA ARG A 56 -18.80 -0.90 7.26
C ARG A 56 -17.53 -1.65 6.86
N TRP A 57 -16.44 -1.44 7.60
CA TRP A 57 -15.14 -2.08 7.39
C TRP A 57 -14.70 -2.85 8.64
N PRO A 58 -15.29 -4.02 8.91
CA PRO A 58 -15.01 -4.76 10.13
C PRO A 58 -13.56 -5.24 10.19
N MET A 59 -12.98 -5.12 11.38
CA MET A 59 -11.73 -5.78 11.71
C MET A 59 -12.03 -7.26 11.95
N TYR A 60 -11.46 -8.15 11.14
CA TYR A 60 -11.48 -9.57 11.47
C TYR A 60 -10.63 -9.80 12.72
N LYS A 61 -11.28 -10.11 13.85
CA LYS A 61 -10.57 -10.72 14.97
C LYS A 61 -10.10 -12.08 14.48
N ARG A 62 -8.78 -12.31 14.43
CA ARG A 62 -8.22 -13.63 14.14
C ARG A 62 -8.81 -14.59 15.18
N GLY A 63 -9.76 -15.42 14.75
CA GLY A 63 -10.33 -16.47 15.59
C GLY A 63 -9.21 -17.37 16.06
N ASN A 64 -9.28 -17.77 17.34
CA ASN A 64 -8.37 -18.70 18.00
C ASN A 64 -7.91 -19.81 17.04
N ILE A 65 -6.59 -19.89 16.83
CA ILE A 65 -5.94 -21.12 16.37
C ILE A 65 -5.75 -21.99 17.61
#